data_AF-A0A290Z8W9-F1
#
_entry.id   AF-A0A290Z8W9-F1
#
_cell.length_a   1.000
_cell.length_b   1.000
_cell.length_c   1.000
_cell.angle_alpha   90.00
_cell.angle_beta   90.00
_cell.angle_gamma   90.00
#
_symmetry.space_group_name_H-M   'P 1'
#
loop_
_entity.id
_entity.type
_entity.pdbx_description
1 polymer ?
#
loop_
_entity_poly.entity_id
_entity_poly.type
_entity_poly.pdbx_seq_one_letter_code
_entity_poly.pdbx_strand_id
1 'polypeptide(L)'
;MVTKNRKWGAALAVTASAALVGALVPPATASAQTPGLAEALRAAVVAQDFRDVIDLTPPDPAPTALRAARSGAPEKYDSAPPAARLAATAARPIHQQPNVDLAVIELDDAGRPTAVGDVLMSPRYPNGVTVPVEKSSLSTDQVRYRWWDDTEWDVNGGQGTVDVLPGRESAPIDFSSPYPASVLKLMVGFGVLRLADEGRIDLDAVYSYQPTVLNPSCGGAFSAVIRSNFDQMITKSQNEPTCALIKLLHDLGAWDEVNAEFVELGLPTLMVTGTNPANGGRWIGSNMSSLDTAKLLLLINGGQGALWTTPAGRAVTRAELGETSRALFLKALAEQGHNEMLSTTNWCGRTYPVQGIPQLTPQRWVKADGTVTVGGAVYDRDVRPCDAVAEVGFSHKTGWVDTTGSDAGIVKSLPGKEKRDYIVVIFANLGTDYVDADRPADPPGVFPVLYTQKYAKLGKAVDAIMAAR
;
A
#
# COMPACT_ATOMS: atom_id res chain seq x y z
N MET A 1 -59.63 -63.15 -72.01
CA MET A 1 -59.57 -62.24 -73.17
C MET A 1 -58.92 -60.94 -72.71
N VAL A 2 -57.86 -60.51 -73.42
CA VAL A 2 -57.40 -59.12 -73.58
C VAL A 2 -56.89 -58.37 -72.33
N THR A 3 -55.57 -58.50 -72.12
CA THR A 3 -54.53 -57.46 -71.99
C THR A 3 -54.69 -56.16 -71.16
N LYS A 4 -53.53 -55.80 -70.57
CA LYS A 4 -52.79 -54.51 -70.64
C LYS A 4 -52.93 -53.48 -69.50
N ASN A 5 -51.79 -53.29 -68.83
CA ASN A 5 -50.96 -52.08 -68.76
C ASN A 5 -51.50 -50.76 -68.15
N ARG A 6 -50.72 -50.36 -67.11
CA ARG A 6 -50.02 -49.07 -66.93
C ARG A 6 -50.82 -47.77 -66.72
N LYS A 7 -50.46 -47.16 -65.58
CA LYS A 7 -49.87 -45.81 -65.39
C LYS A 7 -50.80 -44.62 -65.06
N TRP A 8 -50.36 -43.97 -63.98
CA TRP A 8 -50.18 -42.51 -63.75
C TRP A 8 -51.36 -41.70 -63.21
N GLY A 9 -51.02 -40.78 -62.29
CA GLY A 9 -51.87 -39.66 -61.89
C GLY A 9 -51.75 -39.30 -60.42
N ALA A 10 -51.11 -38.18 -60.12
CA ALA A 10 -50.81 -37.63 -58.81
C ALA A 10 -52.01 -36.91 -58.15
N ALA A 11 -52.03 -36.82 -56.81
CA ALA A 11 -52.57 -35.68 -56.07
C ALA A 11 -52.11 -35.71 -54.60
N LEU A 12 -51.53 -34.61 -54.13
CA LEU A 12 -51.22 -34.29 -52.75
C LEU A 12 -52.46 -33.70 -52.06
N ALA A 13 -52.74 -34.12 -50.82
CA ALA A 13 -53.36 -33.26 -49.81
C ALA A 13 -53.17 -33.82 -48.38
N VAL A 14 -52.40 -33.05 -47.60
CA VAL A 14 -52.53 -32.72 -46.17
C VAL A 14 -52.92 -33.83 -45.18
N THR A 15 -51.96 -34.20 -44.32
CA THR A 15 -52.25 -34.77 -42.99
C THR A 15 -51.32 -34.18 -41.93
N ALA A 16 -51.92 -33.82 -40.81
CA ALA A 16 -51.35 -33.16 -39.65
C ALA A 16 -50.26 -34.00 -38.95
N SER A 17 -49.20 -33.32 -38.48
CA SER A 17 -48.17 -33.90 -37.62
C SER A 17 -48.19 -33.21 -36.26
N ALA A 18 -48.34 -34.02 -35.21
CA ALA A 18 -48.29 -33.63 -33.82
C ALA A 18 -46.91 -33.05 -33.45
N ALA A 19 -46.90 -31.92 -32.75
CA ALA A 19 -45.70 -31.30 -32.21
C ALA A 19 -45.27 -32.01 -30.92
N LEU A 20 -44.12 -32.68 -30.98
CA LEU A 20 -43.34 -33.08 -29.81
C LEU A 20 -42.67 -31.84 -29.22
N VAL A 21 -43.10 -31.42 -28.03
CA VAL A 21 -42.41 -30.40 -27.23
C VAL A 21 -41.17 -31.06 -26.63
N GLY A 22 -40.02 -30.86 -27.29
CA GLY A 22 -38.72 -31.21 -26.73
C GLY A 22 -38.40 -30.25 -25.57
N ALA A 23 -38.18 -30.81 -24.39
CA ALA A 23 -37.62 -30.07 -23.26
C ALA A 23 -36.19 -29.63 -23.62
N LEU A 24 -36.03 -28.34 -23.90
CA LEU A 24 -34.72 -27.71 -24.04
C LEU A 24 -34.06 -27.69 -22.67
N VAL A 25 -33.08 -28.56 -22.47
CA VAL A 25 -32.10 -28.41 -21.37
C VAL A 25 -31.35 -27.12 -21.66
N PRO A 26 -31.39 -26.11 -20.76
CA PRO A 26 -30.62 -24.90 -20.97
C PRO A 26 -29.13 -25.27 -21.05
N PRO A 27 -28.35 -24.63 -21.95
CA PRO A 27 -26.92 -24.87 -22.00
C PRO A 27 -26.33 -24.60 -20.63
N ALA A 28 -25.49 -25.51 -20.15
CA ALA A 28 -24.74 -25.33 -18.92
C ALA A 28 -24.06 -23.96 -18.97
N THR A 29 -24.42 -23.07 -18.04
CA THR A 29 -23.69 -21.83 -17.83
C THR A 29 -22.24 -22.23 -17.61
N ALA A 30 -21.37 -21.80 -18.53
CA ALA A 30 -19.93 -21.90 -18.31
C ALA A 30 -19.67 -21.30 -16.93
N SER A 31 -19.17 -22.13 -16.00
CA SER A 31 -18.64 -21.68 -14.73
C SER A 31 -17.74 -20.49 -15.03
N ALA A 32 -18.16 -19.28 -14.69
CA ALA A 32 -17.33 -18.10 -14.82
C ALA A 32 -16.05 -18.41 -14.04
N GLN A 33 -14.93 -18.58 -14.74
CA GLN A 33 -13.65 -18.79 -14.09
C GLN A 33 -13.42 -17.58 -13.19
N THR A 34 -13.22 -17.82 -11.90
CA THR A 34 -12.83 -16.77 -10.97
C THR A 34 -11.59 -16.09 -11.54
N PRO A 35 -11.61 -14.76 -11.75
CA PRO A 35 -10.44 -14.05 -12.25
C PRO A 35 -9.22 -14.37 -11.39
N GLY A 36 -8.03 -14.44 -12.02
CA GLY A 36 -6.78 -14.52 -11.29
C GLY A 36 -6.64 -13.34 -10.32
N LEU A 37 -5.90 -13.52 -9.22
CA LEU A 37 -5.77 -12.52 -8.15
C LEU A 37 -5.41 -11.13 -8.69
N ALA A 38 -4.40 -11.02 -9.57
CA ALA A 38 -3.99 -9.77 -10.18
C ALA A 38 -5.14 -9.05 -10.93
N GLU A 39 -5.97 -9.79 -11.66
CA GLU A 39 -7.07 -9.20 -12.44
C GLU A 39 -8.24 -8.76 -11.54
N ALA A 40 -8.53 -9.52 -10.48
CA ALA A 40 -9.51 -9.10 -9.47
C ALA A 40 -9.06 -7.81 -8.77
N LEU A 41 -7.77 -7.69 -8.44
CA LEU A 41 -7.18 -6.48 -7.87
C LEU A 41 -7.21 -5.32 -8.85
N ARG A 42 -6.89 -5.54 -10.13
CA ARG A 42 -6.97 -4.50 -11.17
C ARG A 42 -8.38 -3.93 -11.25
N ALA A 43 -9.39 -4.79 -11.28
CA ALA A 43 -10.78 -4.37 -11.26
C ALA A 43 -11.14 -3.58 -10.00
N ALA A 44 -10.65 -4.01 -8.82
CA ALA A 44 -10.86 -3.30 -7.56
C ALA A 44 -10.21 -1.91 -7.54
N VAL A 45 -9.00 -1.74 -8.06
CA VAL A 45 -8.33 -0.43 -8.18
C VAL A 45 -9.10 0.50 -9.11
N VAL A 46 -9.52 0.00 -10.28
CA VAL A 46 -10.31 0.76 -11.26
C VAL A 46 -11.65 1.21 -10.67
N ALA A 47 -12.31 0.35 -9.89
CA ALA A 47 -13.61 0.66 -9.30
C ALA A 47 -13.58 1.84 -8.32
N GLN A 48 -12.41 2.27 -7.85
CA GLN A 48 -12.30 3.41 -6.93
C GLN A 48 -12.40 4.76 -7.63
N ASP A 49 -12.12 4.80 -8.93
CA ASP A 49 -12.06 6.03 -9.73
C ASP A 49 -11.19 7.10 -9.04
N PHE A 50 -9.91 6.79 -8.81
CA PHE A 50 -8.98 7.65 -8.05
C PHE A 50 -8.74 9.04 -8.68
N ARG A 51 -9.17 9.27 -9.93
CA ARG A 51 -9.19 10.61 -10.56
C ARG A 51 -10.37 11.48 -10.13
N ASP A 52 -11.37 10.92 -9.45
CA ASP A 52 -12.53 11.66 -8.96
C ASP A 52 -12.25 12.20 -7.55
N VAL A 53 -11.27 13.10 -7.47
CA VAL A 53 -10.86 13.80 -6.24
C VAL A 53 -10.62 15.28 -6.55
N ILE A 54 -10.75 16.09 -5.51
CA ILE A 54 -10.40 17.51 -5.54
C ILE A 54 -8.96 17.66 -5.05
N ASP A 55 -8.15 18.29 -5.88
CA ASP A 55 -6.82 18.81 -5.56
C ASP A 55 -7.00 20.18 -4.89
N LEU A 56 -6.57 20.28 -3.63
CA LEU A 56 -6.64 21.49 -2.80
C LEU A 56 -5.49 22.47 -3.10
N THR A 57 -4.41 22.00 -3.73
CA THR A 57 -3.21 22.77 -4.05
C THR A 57 -2.80 22.59 -5.52
N PRO A 58 -3.73 22.78 -6.49
CA PRO A 58 -3.43 22.48 -7.88
C PRO A 58 -2.26 23.30 -8.38
N PRO A 59 -1.41 22.76 -9.28
CA PRO A 59 -0.27 23.47 -9.80
C PRO A 59 -0.70 24.79 -10.48
N ASP A 60 -0.15 25.90 -10.02
CA ASP A 60 -0.44 27.23 -10.58
C ASP A 60 0.04 27.29 -12.06
N PRO A 61 -0.70 27.93 -12.98
CA PRO A 61 -0.23 28.16 -14.34
C PRO A 61 0.90 29.21 -14.47
N ALA A 62 1.40 29.78 -13.36
CA ALA A 62 2.45 30.82 -13.30
C ALA A 62 3.84 30.26 -12.85
N PRO A 63 4.96 30.97 -13.09
CA PRO A 63 6.25 30.32 -13.42
C PRO A 63 6.97 29.65 -12.24
N THR A 64 7.56 28.49 -12.55
CA THR A 64 8.68 27.69 -11.95
C THR A 64 9.16 27.91 -10.51
N ALA A 65 9.21 29.12 -9.96
CA ALA A 65 9.80 29.40 -8.65
C ALA A 65 8.97 28.86 -7.46
N LEU A 66 7.65 28.77 -7.59
CA LEU A 66 6.77 28.10 -6.60
C LEU A 66 6.74 26.56 -6.76
N ARG A 67 7.14 26.04 -7.93
CA ARG A 67 7.16 24.60 -8.22
C ARG A 67 8.40 23.90 -7.63
N ALA A 68 9.54 24.58 -7.64
CA ALA A 68 10.77 24.12 -6.97
C ALA A 68 10.66 24.06 -5.43
N ALA A 69 9.60 24.62 -4.85
CA ALA A 69 9.31 24.50 -3.42
C ALA A 69 8.50 23.24 -3.06
N ARG A 70 7.99 22.49 -4.05
CA ARG A 70 7.30 21.21 -3.85
C ARG A 70 8.25 20.01 -3.94
N SER A 71 9.40 20.15 -4.61
CA SER A 71 10.49 19.18 -4.52
C SER A 71 11.14 19.28 -3.14
N GLY A 72 10.70 18.40 -2.23
CA GLY A 72 10.98 18.52 -0.79
C GLY A 72 9.80 19.04 0.01
N ALA A 73 8.57 18.70 -0.41
CA ALA A 73 7.33 19.00 0.29
C ALA A 73 7.47 18.80 1.81
N PRO A 74 6.83 19.66 2.63
CA PRO A 74 6.86 19.54 4.08
C PRO A 74 6.48 18.11 4.51
N GLU A 75 7.24 17.50 5.41
CA GLU A 75 6.89 16.17 5.91
C GLU A 75 5.57 16.25 6.70
N LYS A 76 4.88 15.10 6.90
CA LYS A 76 3.54 14.83 7.47
C LYS A 76 2.80 15.91 8.30
N TYR A 77 3.50 16.81 9.00
CA TYR A 77 2.95 17.86 9.87
C TYR A 77 3.59 19.26 9.73
N ASP A 78 4.44 19.49 8.72
CA ASP A 78 5.14 20.75 8.50
C ASP A 78 4.33 21.76 7.65
N SER A 79 3.24 21.33 7.03
CA SER A 79 2.38 22.17 6.20
C SER A 79 1.22 22.79 7.00
N ALA A 80 0.71 23.95 6.54
CA ALA A 80 -0.29 24.79 7.22
C ALA A 80 -1.44 23.99 7.88
N PRO A 81 -2.01 24.46 9.00
CA PRO A 81 -3.06 23.72 9.72
C PRO A 81 -4.18 23.30 8.76
N PRO A 82 -4.74 22.08 8.89
CA PRO A 82 -5.74 21.51 8.00
C PRO A 82 -6.88 22.47 7.62
N ALA A 83 -7.32 23.29 8.57
CA ALA A 83 -8.37 24.30 8.37
C ALA A 83 -8.03 25.36 7.31
N ALA A 84 -6.76 25.75 7.15
CA ALA A 84 -6.34 26.73 6.15
C ALA A 84 -6.32 26.14 4.73
N ARG A 85 -5.99 24.85 4.59
CA ARG A 85 -5.98 24.15 3.29
C ARG A 85 -7.38 23.85 2.77
N LEU A 86 -8.29 23.46 3.67
CA LEU A 86 -9.68 23.17 3.33
C LEU A 86 -10.49 24.42 2.93
N ALA A 87 -9.96 25.62 3.23
CA ALA A 87 -10.53 26.90 2.82
C ALA A 87 -9.95 27.44 1.50
N ALA A 88 -9.11 26.67 0.80
CA ALA A 88 -8.40 27.14 -0.40
C ALA A 88 -9.37 27.48 -1.54
N THR A 89 -9.39 28.76 -1.93
CA THR A 89 -10.17 29.29 -3.06
C THR A 89 -9.73 28.75 -4.42
N ALA A 90 -8.65 27.97 -4.47
CA ALA A 90 -8.05 27.42 -5.68
C ALA A 90 -8.38 25.94 -5.93
N ALA A 91 -9.13 25.26 -5.05
CA ALA A 91 -9.42 23.84 -5.16
C ALA A 91 -10.10 23.47 -6.51
N ARG A 92 -9.63 22.40 -7.16
CA ARG A 92 -10.10 21.96 -8.49
C ARG A 92 -10.08 20.42 -8.58
N PRO A 93 -10.84 19.80 -9.49
CA PRO A 93 -10.62 18.39 -9.81
C PRO A 93 -9.16 18.13 -10.17
N ILE A 94 -8.62 17.00 -9.75
CA ILE A 94 -7.26 16.58 -10.13
C ILE A 94 -7.13 16.58 -11.66
N HIS A 95 -6.00 17.08 -12.15
CA HIS A 95 -5.85 17.38 -13.58
C HIS A 95 -5.57 16.13 -14.44
N GLN A 96 -5.22 15.00 -13.82
CA GLN A 96 -4.96 13.73 -14.51
C GLN A 96 -5.09 12.52 -13.56
N GLN A 97 -5.05 11.32 -14.13
CA GLN A 97 -5.07 10.07 -13.37
C GLN A 97 -3.86 9.98 -12.43
N PRO A 98 -4.03 9.64 -11.15
CA PRO A 98 -2.90 9.39 -10.25
C PRO A 98 -2.13 8.12 -10.61
N ASN A 99 -0.87 8.08 -10.16
CA ASN A 99 -0.07 6.87 -10.07
C ASN A 99 -0.50 6.10 -8.82
N VAL A 100 -0.88 4.83 -8.99
CA VAL A 100 -1.21 3.89 -7.93
C VAL A 100 -0.45 2.59 -8.20
N ASP A 101 0.25 2.10 -7.20
CA ASP A 101 1.02 0.85 -7.19
C ASP A 101 0.50 -0.03 -6.05
N LEU A 102 -0.11 -1.17 -6.39
CA LEU A 102 -0.75 -2.11 -5.45
C LEU A 102 -0.22 -3.53 -5.64
N ALA A 103 0.30 -4.11 -4.57
CA ALA A 103 0.64 -5.53 -4.52
C ALA A 103 -0.08 -6.24 -3.38
N VAL A 104 -0.49 -7.48 -3.62
CA VAL A 104 -1.06 -8.39 -2.63
C VAL A 104 -0.41 -9.77 -2.75
N ILE A 105 0.02 -10.33 -1.61
CA ILE A 105 0.53 -11.70 -1.50
C ILE A 105 -0.43 -12.50 -0.61
N GLU A 106 -1.07 -13.52 -1.18
CA GLU A 106 -1.89 -14.49 -0.45
C GLU A 106 -0.98 -15.49 0.29
N LEU A 107 -1.33 -15.85 1.53
CA LEU A 107 -0.52 -16.73 2.38
C LEU A 107 -1.26 -18.02 2.77
N ASP A 108 -0.53 -19.13 2.88
CA ASP A 108 -1.02 -20.36 3.50
C ASP A 108 -0.90 -20.35 5.04
N ASP A 109 -1.33 -21.44 5.70
CA ASP A 109 -1.24 -21.58 7.17
C ASP A 109 0.19 -21.52 7.73
N ALA A 110 1.18 -21.81 6.90
CA ALA A 110 2.58 -21.74 7.27
C ALA A 110 3.18 -20.35 6.97
N GLY A 111 2.38 -19.39 6.49
CA GLY A 111 2.81 -18.05 6.12
C GLY A 111 3.62 -18.01 4.81
N ARG A 112 3.48 -19.01 3.94
CA ARG A 112 4.15 -19.08 2.64
C ARG A 112 3.25 -18.49 1.55
N PRO A 113 3.84 -17.84 0.53
CA PRO A 113 3.06 -17.25 -0.56
C PRO A 113 2.40 -18.32 -1.43
N THR A 114 1.09 -18.19 -1.68
CA THR A 114 0.31 -19.09 -2.56
C THR A 114 -0.05 -18.42 -3.89
N ALA A 115 -0.30 -17.12 -3.86
CA ALA A 115 -0.58 -16.29 -5.03
C ALA A 115 -0.07 -14.87 -4.83
N VAL A 116 0.26 -14.19 -5.93
CA VAL A 116 0.62 -12.76 -5.93
C VAL A 116 -0.19 -12.06 -7.01
N GLY A 117 -0.68 -10.87 -6.69
CA GLY A 117 -1.22 -9.94 -7.67
C GLY A 117 -0.52 -8.59 -7.51
N ASP A 118 -0.12 -8.01 -8.62
CA ASP A 118 0.59 -6.73 -8.70
C ASP A 118 -0.07 -5.89 -9.81
N VAL A 119 -0.42 -4.65 -9.48
CA VAL A 119 -1.27 -3.77 -10.29
C VAL A 119 -0.72 -2.36 -10.25
N LEU A 120 -0.51 -1.80 -11.44
CA LEU A 120 -0.11 -0.41 -11.63
C LEU A 120 -1.21 0.37 -12.35
N MET A 121 -1.46 1.60 -11.94
CA MET A 121 -2.36 2.55 -12.61
C MET A 121 -1.68 3.90 -12.69
N SER A 122 -1.77 4.58 -13.82
CA SER A 122 -1.14 5.89 -14.05
C SER A 122 -1.85 6.63 -15.20
N PRO A 123 -1.47 7.88 -15.55
CA PRO A 123 -1.97 8.52 -16.77
C PRO A 123 -1.81 7.68 -18.04
N ARG A 124 -0.75 6.87 -18.13
CA ARG A 124 -0.49 5.96 -19.25
C ARG A 124 -1.34 4.69 -19.20
N TYR A 125 -1.72 4.25 -18.00
CA TYR A 125 -2.51 3.04 -17.76
C TYR A 125 -3.78 3.39 -16.95
N PRO A 126 -4.72 4.18 -17.51
CA PRO A 126 -5.85 4.71 -16.75
C PRO A 126 -6.84 3.63 -16.31
N ASN A 127 -6.84 2.48 -16.97
CA ASN A 127 -7.65 1.31 -16.60
C ASN A 127 -6.86 0.28 -15.76
N GLY A 128 -5.68 0.68 -15.26
CA GLY A 128 -4.74 -0.23 -14.61
C GLY A 128 -4.11 -1.25 -15.57
N VAL A 129 -2.98 -1.81 -15.17
CA VAL A 129 -2.28 -2.92 -15.82
C VAL A 129 -1.84 -3.91 -14.76
N THR A 130 -2.00 -5.21 -15.03
CA THR A 130 -1.45 -6.27 -14.19
C THR A 130 0.02 -6.47 -14.52
N VAL A 131 0.85 -6.59 -13.49
CA VAL A 131 2.28 -6.84 -13.65
C VAL A 131 2.53 -8.35 -13.59
N PRO A 132 3.17 -8.95 -14.61
CA PRO A 132 3.58 -10.34 -14.53
C PRO A 132 4.64 -10.53 -13.44
N VAL A 133 4.39 -11.48 -12.53
CA VAL A 133 5.29 -11.83 -11.42
C VAL A 133 5.78 -13.25 -11.59
N GLU A 134 7.10 -13.44 -11.55
CA GLU A 134 7.72 -14.76 -11.57
C GLU A 134 7.47 -15.49 -10.24
N LYS A 135 6.95 -16.71 -10.32
CA LYS A 135 6.42 -17.43 -9.15
C LYS A 135 7.50 -17.77 -8.11
N SER A 136 8.71 -18.12 -8.56
CA SER A 136 9.77 -18.56 -7.66
C SER A 136 10.42 -17.39 -6.91
N SER A 137 10.68 -16.28 -7.61
CA SER A 137 11.39 -15.13 -7.07
C SER A 137 10.51 -14.01 -6.56
N LEU A 138 9.21 -14.10 -6.85
CA LEU A 138 8.22 -13.05 -6.61
C LEU A 138 8.68 -11.71 -7.18
N SER A 139 9.38 -11.72 -8.32
CA SER A 139 9.94 -10.52 -8.95
C SER A 139 9.37 -10.31 -10.34
N THR A 140 9.58 -9.12 -10.88
CA THR A 140 9.25 -8.79 -12.26
C THR A 140 10.43 -8.10 -12.95
N ASP A 141 10.56 -8.33 -14.24
CA ASP A 141 11.40 -7.56 -15.16
C ASP A 141 10.58 -6.72 -16.15
N GLN A 142 9.25 -6.78 -16.05
CA GLN A 142 8.32 -6.20 -17.00
C GLN A 142 8.00 -4.73 -16.73
N VAL A 143 8.58 -4.16 -15.66
CA VAL A 143 8.38 -2.75 -15.26
C VAL A 143 9.69 -1.99 -15.25
N ARG A 144 9.70 -0.86 -15.94
CA ARG A 144 10.67 0.22 -15.83
C ARG A 144 10.17 1.20 -14.76
N TYR A 145 10.62 0.99 -13.53
CA TYR A 145 10.35 1.92 -12.45
C TYR A 145 11.15 3.21 -12.61
N ARG A 146 10.49 4.35 -12.54
CA ARG A 146 11.08 5.70 -12.51
C ARG A 146 10.98 6.29 -11.11
N TRP A 147 11.93 7.13 -10.75
CA TRP A 147 11.87 7.92 -9.54
C TRP A 147 10.66 8.85 -9.56
N TRP A 148 10.07 9.08 -8.38
CA TRP A 148 9.01 10.07 -8.23
C TRP A 148 9.56 11.48 -8.37
N ASP A 149 8.84 12.33 -9.09
CA ASP A 149 9.02 13.77 -9.09
C ASP A 149 7.65 14.43 -9.33
N ASP A 150 7.19 15.25 -8.38
CA ASP A 150 5.88 15.93 -8.49
C ASP A 150 5.81 16.85 -9.70
N THR A 151 6.92 17.51 -10.05
CA THR A 151 6.98 18.40 -11.21
C THR A 151 6.87 17.60 -12.50
N GLU A 152 7.59 16.50 -12.62
CA GLU A 152 7.50 15.62 -13.80
C GLU A 152 6.11 14.99 -13.91
N TRP A 153 5.46 14.69 -12.79
CA TRP A 153 4.07 14.26 -12.82
C TRP A 153 3.17 15.35 -13.39
N ASP A 154 3.21 16.56 -12.84
CA ASP A 154 2.40 17.70 -13.27
C ASP A 154 2.59 18.09 -14.75
N VAL A 155 3.81 18.01 -15.29
CA VAL A 155 4.12 18.57 -16.63
C VAL A 155 4.40 17.52 -17.72
N ASN A 156 4.66 16.27 -17.35
CA ASN A 156 5.05 15.21 -18.29
C ASN A 156 4.14 13.96 -18.18
N GLY A 157 2.88 14.15 -17.78
CA GLY A 157 1.89 13.08 -17.76
C GLY A 157 2.28 11.91 -16.84
N GLY A 158 2.95 12.19 -15.72
CA GLY A 158 3.39 11.16 -14.80
C GLY A 158 4.57 10.32 -15.27
N GLN A 159 5.24 10.68 -16.37
CA GLN A 159 6.42 9.94 -16.85
C GLN A 159 7.71 10.52 -16.25
N GLY A 160 8.30 9.77 -15.33
CA GLY A 160 9.57 10.10 -14.72
C GLY A 160 10.74 9.95 -15.69
N THR A 161 11.81 10.71 -15.47
CA THR A 161 12.99 10.72 -16.37
C THR A 161 14.14 9.85 -15.89
N VAL A 162 14.21 9.58 -14.58
CA VAL A 162 15.30 8.83 -13.95
C VAL A 162 14.85 7.42 -13.60
N ASP A 163 15.59 6.41 -14.04
CA ASP A 163 15.32 5.02 -13.71
C ASP A 163 15.70 4.69 -12.26
N VAL A 164 14.84 3.94 -11.56
CA VAL A 164 15.16 3.35 -10.25
C VAL A 164 16.17 2.23 -10.43
N LEU A 165 15.94 1.37 -11.42
CA LEU A 165 16.77 0.22 -11.74
C LEU A 165 17.37 0.38 -13.14
N PRO A 166 18.71 0.25 -13.30
CA PRO A 166 19.33 0.26 -14.62
C PRO A 166 18.92 -0.97 -15.44
N GLY A 167 18.98 -0.87 -16.77
CA GLY A 167 18.75 -2.02 -17.66
C GLY A 167 17.29 -2.40 -17.87
N ARG A 168 16.34 -1.52 -17.50
CA ARG A 168 14.89 -1.71 -17.68
C ARG A 168 14.31 -0.92 -18.84
N GLU A 169 15.13 -0.35 -19.72
CA GLU A 169 14.71 0.57 -20.77
C GLU A 169 13.76 -0.07 -21.80
N SER A 170 13.81 -1.40 -21.93
CA SER A 170 12.96 -2.17 -22.85
C SER A 170 11.76 -2.84 -22.17
N ALA A 171 11.54 -2.61 -20.87
CA ALA A 171 10.38 -3.16 -20.18
C ALA A 171 9.07 -2.57 -20.76
N PRO A 172 8.02 -3.39 -20.95
CA PRO A 172 6.78 -2.93 -21.60
C PRO A 172 5.93 -1.98 -20.74
N ILE A 173 6.14 -1.99 -19.42
CA ILE A 173 5.44 -1.10 -18.49
C ILE A 173 6.42 -0.03 -18.00
N ASP A 174 6.08 1.25 -18.13
CA ASP A 174 6.89 2.40 -17.69
C ASP A 174 6.10 3.19 -16.65
N PHE A 175 6.61 3.24 -15.43
CA PHE A 175 5.85 3.66 -14.26
C PHE A 175 6.70 4.46 -13.28
N SER A 176 6.25 5.67 -12.93
CA SER A 176 6.88 6.45 -11.86
C SER A 176 6.36 5.96 -10.52
N SER A 177 7.25 5.36 -9.74
CA SER A 177 6.90 4.83 -8.42
C SER A 177 6.63 5.99 -7.47
N PRO A 178 5.42 6.13 -6.89
CA PRO A 178 5.15 7.18 -5.91
C PRO A 178 6.14 7.13 -4.74
N TYR A 179 6.48 8.29 -4.19
CA TYR A 179 7.31 8.38 -2.99
C TYR A 179 6.70 7.51 -1.86
N PRO A 180 7.45 6.75 -1.05
CA PRO A 180 6.86 5.90 -0.01
C PRO A 180 6.32 6.65 1.22
N ALA A 181 6.66 7.93 1.39
CA ALA A 181 6.41 8.67 2.63
C ALA A 181 6.81 7.85 3.87
N SER A 182 6.04 7.91 4.96
CA SER A 182 6.38 7.21 6.20
C SER A 182 6.36 5.68 6.14
N VAL A 183 6.01 5.04 5.02
CA VAL A 183 6.23 3.59 4.83
C VAL A 183 7.73 3.28 4.73
N LEU A 184 8.59 4.25 4.35
CA LEU A 184 10.05 4.10 4.36
C LEU A 184 10.61 3.64 5.71
N LYS A 185 9.89 3.94 6.81
CA LYS A 185 10.22 3.52 8.17
C LYS A 185 10.29 1.99 8.30
N LEU A 186 9.71 1.22 7.37
CA LEU A 186 9.91 -0.22 7.28
C LEU A 186 11.36 -0.59 6.91
N MET A 187 11.96 0.11 5.94
CA MET A 187 13.37 -0.11 5.57
C MET A 187 14.32 0.30 6.69
N VAL A 188 14.04 1.44 7.33
CA VAL A 188 14.79 1.91 8.52
C VAL A 188 14.69 0.88 9.64
N GLY A 189 13.48 0.39 9.91
CA GLY A 189 13.22 -0.61 10.94
C GLY A 189 13.96 -1.92 10.65
N PHE A 190 13.94 -2.38 9.39
CA PHE A 190 14.72 -3.56 8.98
C PHE A 190 16.21 -3.37 9.24
N GLY A 191 16.82 -2.29 8.75
CA GLY A 191 18.24 -2.02 8.94
C GLY A 191 18.65 -1.96 10.42
N VAL A 192 17.88 -1.25 11.26
CA VAL A 192 18.14 -1.19 12.71
C VAL A 192 18.12 -2.58 13.34
N LEU A 193 17.12 -3.40 13.00
CA LEU A 193 17.00 -4.74 13.58
C LEU A 193 18.03 -5.73 13.06
N ARG A 194 18.47 -5.60 11.80
CA ARG A 194 19.59 -6.37 11.25
C ARG A 194 20.89 -6.09 11.99
N LEU A 195 21.21 -4.82 12.24
CA LEU A 195 22.35 -4.43 13.07
C LEU A 195 22.26 -4.97 14.51
N ALA A 196 21.05 -5.06 15.06
CA ALA A 196 20.84 -5.65 16.39
C ALA A 196 21.09 -7.16 16.38
N ASP A 197 20.60 -7.87 15.36
CA ASP A 197 20.84 -9.31 15.19
C ASP A 197 22.33 -9.63 15.00
N GLU A 198 23.08 -8.71 14.39
CA GLU A 198 24.54 -8.79 14.22
C GLU A 198 25.33 -8.39 15.47
N GLY A 199 24.66 -7.92 16.53
CA GLY A 199 25.29 -7.43 17.75
C GLY A 199 26.04 -6.10 17.59
N ARG A 200 25.80 -5.37 16.50
CA ARG A 200 26.41 -4.05 16.24
C ARG A 200 25.73 -2.93 17.00
N ILE A 201 24.46 -3.12 17.37
CA ILE A 201 23.75 -2.25 18.30
C ILE A 201 23.03 -3.07 19.37
N ASP A 202 22.86 -2.47 20.53
CA ASP A 202 21.96 -2.98 21.57
C ASP A 202 20.67 -2.16 21.55
N LEU A 203 19.52 -2.81 21.30
CA LEU A 203 18.23 -2.14 21.24
C LEU A 203 17.84 -1.47 22.57
N ASP A 204 18.39 -1.93 23.69
CA ASP A 204 18.14 -1.35 25.01
C ASP A 204 19.15 -0.27 25.40
N ALA A 205 20.17 -0.03 24.56
CA ALA A 205 21.07 1.09 24.73
C ALA A 205 20.40 2.44 24.44
N VAL A 206 20.89 3.47 25.13
CA VAL A 206 20.51 4.86 24.87
C VAL A 206 21.32 5.39 23.70
N TYR A 207 20.62 5.83 22.65
CA TYR A 207 21.23 6.61 21.58
C TYR A 207 21.05 8.10 21.87
N SER A 208 22.18 8.81 21.97
CA SER A 208 22.21 10.27 22.11
C SER A 208 22.19 10.91 20.72
N TYR A 209 20.99 11.23 20.23
CA TYR A 209 20.80 11.95 18.97
C TYR A 209 21.29 13.39 19.09
N GLN A 210 22.35 13.71 18.34
CA GLN A 210 22.97 15.04 18.29
C GLN A 210 22.99 15.54 16.84
N PRO A 211 21.91 16.18 16.36
CA PRO A 211 21.88 16.72 15.01
C PRO A 211 22.86 17.88 14.87
N THR A 212 23.72 17.86 13.87
CA THR A 212 24.67 18.96 13.59
C THR A 212 24.08 20.03 12.67
N VAL A 213 22.95 19.71 12.02
CA VAL A 213 22.14 20.64 11.23
C VAL A 213 20.70 20.51 11.69
N LEU A 214 20.07 21.62 12.06
CA LEU A 214 18.66 21.61 12.48
C LEU A 214 17.75 21.33 11.29
N ASN A 215 16.78 20.43 11.51
CA ASN A 215 15.65 20.22 10.63
C ASN A 215 14.39 20.22 11.51
N PRO A 216 13.39 21.09 11.25
CA PRO A 216 12.18 21.18 12.07
C PRO A 216 11.47 19.83 12.27
N SER A 217 11.37 19.03 11.22
CA SER A 217 10.75 17.69 11.26
C SER A 217 11.54 16.67 12.09
N CYS A 218 12.85 16.86 12.25
CA CYS A 218 13.68 15.98 13.08
C CYS A 218 13.82 16.45 14.54
N GLY A 219 13.35 17.65 14.86
CA GLY A 219 13.49 18.24 16.19
C GLY A 219 14.94 18.60 16.58
N GLY A 220 15.14 18.82 17.88
CA GLY A 220 16.45 19.13 18.48
C GLY A 220 17.18 17.89 18.99
N ALA A 221 18.32 18.10 19.67
CA ALA A 221 19.05 17.02 20.32
C ALA A 221 18.22 16.37 21.44
N PHE A 222 18.26 15.03 21.54
CA PHE A 222 17.63 14.26 22.62
C PHE A 222 18.35 12.93 22.84
N SER A 223 18.02 12.23 23.91
CA SER A 223 18.52 10.89 24.19
C SER A 223 17.36 9.96 24.51
N ALA A 224 17.32 8.80 23.87
CA ALA A 224 16.29 7.80 24.08
C ALA A 224 16.84 6.39 23.82
N VAL A 225 16.20 5.40 24.43
CA VAL A 225 16.48 3.98 24.15
C VAL A 225 16.15 3.67 22.69
N ILE A 226 17.01 2.95 21.99
CA ILE A 226 16.83 2.62 20.56
C ILE A 226 15.49 1.92 20.32
N ARG A 227 15.12 0.95 21.17
CA ARG A 227 13.82 0.26 21.13
C ARG A 227 12.64 1.21 21.27
N SER A 228 12.77 2.26 22.09
CA SER A 228 11.72 3.30 22.23
C SER A 228 11.61 4.15 20.97
N ASN A 229 12.74 4.51 20.35
CA ASN A 229 12.71 5.21 19.07
C ASN A 229 12.06 4.35 17.97
N PHE A 230 12.37 3.04 17.95
CA PHE A 230 11.77 2.09 17.01
C PHE A 230 10.25 1.99 17.21
N ASP A 231 9.79 1.83 18.47
CA ASP A 231 8.34 1.79 18.79
C ASP A 231 7.63 3.06 18.31
N GLN A 232 8.17 4.24 18.61
CA GLN A 232 7.51 5.50 18.26
C GLN A 232 7.56 5.80 16.75
N MET A 233 8.65 5.44 16.07
CA MET A 233 8.76 5.48 14.62
C MET A 233 7.69 4.62 13.97
N ILE A 234 7.53 3.37 14.41
CA ILE A 234 6.59 2.47 13.77
C ILE A 234 5.17 2.80 14.19
N THR A 235 4.85 2.89 15.49
CA THR A 235 3.47 2.89 16.03
C THR A 235 2.76 4.24 15.97
N LYS A 236 3.51 5.36 16.04
CA LYS A 236 2.98 6.73 15.92
C LYS A 236 3.44 7.43 14.65
N SER A 237 4.31 6.80 13.86
CA SER A 237 4.89 7.42 12.67
C SER A 237 5.67 8.71 12.97
N GLN A 238 6.21 8.90 14.18
CA GLN A 238 6.91 10.13 14.57
C GLN A 238 8.19 10.35 13.77
N ASN A 239 8.50 11.60 13.46
CA ASN A 239 9.64 11.93 12.59
C ASN A 239 10.95 12.02 13.38
N GLU A 240 10.93 12.57 14.59
CA GLU A 240 12.13 12.73 15.42
C GLU A 240 12.80 11.38 15.77
N PRO A 241 12.06 10.34 16.20
CA PRO A 241 12.61 9.00 16.37
C PRO A 241 13.14 8.39 15.07
N THR A 242 12.51 8.68 13.93
CA THR A 242 12.98 8.21 12.63
C THR A 242 14.26 8.88 12.21
N CYS A 243 14.35 10.20 12.32
CA CYS A 243 15.58 10.95 12.07
C CYS A 243 16.71 10.43 12.97
N ALA A 244 16.44 10.15 14.25
CA ALA A 244 17.42 9.56 15.15
C ALA A 244 17.90 8.17 14.68
N LEU A 245 17.00 7.28 14.26
CA LEU A 245 17.37 5.94 13.77
C LEU A 245 18.08 5.97 12.41
N ILE A 246 17.69 6.86 11.50
CA ILE A 246 18.39 7.07 10.22
C ILE A 246 19.79 7.63 10.49
N LYS A 247 19.92 8.58 11.42
CA LYS A 247 21.22 9.12 11.80
C LYS A 247 22.09 8.06 12.49
N LEU A 248 21.52 7.21 13.35
CA LEU A 248 22.25 6.08 13.95
C LEU A 248 22.86 5.18 12.86
N LEU A 249 22.10 4.87 11.80
CA LEU A 249 22.60 4.09 10.67
C LEU A 249 23.72 4.82 9.91
N HIS A 250 23.64 6.15 9.74
CA HIS A 250 24.73 6.96 9.19
C HIS A 250 25.99 6.97 10.07
N ASP A 251 25.82 7.15 11.38
CA ASP A 251 26.92 7.19 12.34
C ASP A 251 27.68 5.85 12.40
N LEU A 252 27.00 4.75 12.06
CA LEU A 252 27.57 3.40 11.93
C LEU A 252 28.04 3.06 10.51
N GLY A 253 27.89 3.98 9.55
CA GLY A 253 28.22 3.75 8.14
C GLY A 253 27.44 2.61 7.48
N ALA A 254 26.23 2.32 7.95
CA ALA A 254 25.50 1.10 7.63
C ALA A 254 24.58 1.20 6.40
N TRP A 255 24.32 2.40 5.87
CA TRP A 255 23.32 2.56 4.79
C TRP A 255 23.68 1.86 3.48
N ASP A 256 24.96 1.87 3.09
CA ASP A 256 25.40 1.18 1.87
C ASP A 256 25.19 -0.33 1.98
N GLU A 257 25.48 -0.89 3.16
CA GLU A 257 25.26 -2.30 3.47
C GLU A 257 23.77 -2.65 3.50
N VAL A 258 22.94 -1.86 4.16
CA VAL A 258 21.48 -2.09 4.21
C VAL A 258 20.86 -2.05 2.81
N ASN A 259 21.26 -1.08 1.98
CA ASN A 259 20.78 -1.02 0.59
C ASN A 259 21.29 -2.20 -0.25
N ALA A 260 22.54 -2.64 -0.06
CA ALA A 260 23.07 -3.83 -0.73
C ALA A 260 22.33 -5.11 -0.30
N GLU A 261 22.01 -5.24 0.98
CA GLU A 261 21.24 -6.38 1.51
C GLU A 261 19.85 -6.47 0.86
N PHE A 262 19.16 -5.35 0.63
CA PHE A 262 17.89 -5.36 -0.12
C PHE A 262 18.09 -5.94 -1.53
N VAL A 263 19.14 -5.55 -2.25
CA VAL A 263 19.46 -6.11 -3.57
C VAL A 263 19.74 -7.61 -3.47
N GLU A 264 20.54 -8.04 -2.49
CA GLU A 264 20.87 -9.45 -2.28
C GLU A 264 19.67 -10.31 -1.88
N LEU A 265 18.66 -9.73 -1.24
CA LEU A 265 17.37 -10.36 -0.94
C LEU A 265 16.42 -10.39 -2.16
N GLY A 266 16.82 -9.76 -3.27
CA GLY A 266 16.00 -9.63 -4.46
C GLY A 266 14.86 -8.61 -4.28
N LEU A 267 15.14 -7.53 -3.54
CA LEU A 267 14.25 -6.40 -3.27
C LEU A 267 14.83 -5.09 -3.84
N PRO A 268 15.30 -5.06 -5.10
CA PRO A 268 16.19 -4.00 -5.58
C PRO A 268 15.54 -2.62 -5.67
N THR A 269 14.21 -2.51 -5.64
CA THR A 269 13.54 -1.19 -5.62
C THR A 269 13.50 -0.57 -4.23
N LEU A 270 13.82 -1.32 -3.17
CA LEU A 270 13.93 -0.79 -1.80
C LEU A 270 15.26 -0.07 -1.65
N MET A 271 15.20 1.26 -1.63
CA MET A 271 16.38 2.10 -1.56
C MET A 271 16.15 3.25 -0.60
N VAL A 272 17.06 3.45 0.35
CA VAL A 272 17.14 4.68 1.15
C VAL A 272 18.37 5.45 0.69
N THR A 273 18.16 6.52 -0.07
CA THR A 273 19.25 7.37 -0.56
C THR A 273 18.96 8.84 -0.29
N GLY A 274 20.01 9.67 -0.32
CA GLY A 274 19.87 11.13 -0.21
C GLY A 274 19.49 11.65 1.18
N THR A 275 19.34 10.77 2.18
CA THR A 275 19.12 11.19 3.58
C THR A 275 20.34 11.92 4.12
N ASN A 276 20.10 12.90 5.00
CA ASN A 276 21.15 13.77 5.50
C ASN A 276 21.88 13.13 6.70
N PRO A 277 23.18 12.81 6.64
CA PRO A 277 23.90 12.23 7.77
C PRO A 277 23.99 13.15 9.00
N ALA A 278 23.86 14.48 8.81
CA ALA A 278 23.92 15.45 9.90
C ALA A 278 22.74 15.33 10.88
N ASN A 279 21.57 14.88 10.41
CA ASN A 279 20.34 14.87 11.21
C ASN A 279 19.39 13.71 10.92
N GLY A 280 19.61 12.91 9.89
CA GLY A 280 18.75 11.81 9.47
C GLY A 280 17.50 12.22 8.68
N GLY A 281 17.32 13.51 8.33
CA GLY A 281 16.20 14.01 7.52
C GLY A 281 16.40 13.83 6.00
N ARG A 282 15.56 14.51 5.19
CA ARG A 282 15.59 14.53 3.70
C ARG A 282 15.34 13.15 3.07
N TRP A 283 14.14 12.64 3.26
CA TRP A 283 13.82 11.26 2.88
C TRP A 283 13.36 11.06 1.43
N ILE A 284 13.09 12.14 0.69
CA ILE A 284 12.53 12.12 -0.67
C ILE A 284 13.34 11.28 -1.69
N GLY A 285 14.63 11.05 -1.43
CA GLY A 285 15.49 10.17 -2.23
C GLY A 285 15.28 8.67 -1.96
N SER A 286 14.23 8.27 -1.24
CA SER A 286 13.92 6.86 -0.99
C SER A 286 12.92 6.32 -2.01
N ASN A 287 13.10 5.06 -2.44
CA ASN A 287 12.18 4.37 -3.33
C ASN A 287 11.68 3.07 -2.69
N MET A 288 10.46 2.70 -3.03
CA MET A 288 9.85 1.40 -2.74
C MET A 288 8.84 1.09 -3.84
N SER A 289 8.91 -0.09 -4.46
CA SER A 289 7.75 -0.63 -5.19
C SER A 289 6.84 -1.41 -4.24
N SER A 290 5.55 -1.52 -4.56
CA SER A 290 4.61 -2.29 -3.74
C SER A 290 5.01 -3.76 -3.66
N LEU A 291 5.50 -4.36 -4.76
CA LEU A 291 5.93 -5.75 -4.83
C LEU A 291 7.12 -6.05 -3.90
N ASP A 292 8.19 -5.26 -3.95
CA ASP A 292 9.35 -5.48 -3.08
C ASP A 292 9.02 -5.16 -1.61
N THR A 293 8.13 -4.18 -1.37
CA THR A 293 7.65 -3.88 -0.02
C THR A 293 6.81 -5.03 0.54
N ALA A 294 5.96 -5.65 -0.29
CA ALA A 294 5.17 -6.81 0.11
C ALA A 294 6.07 -8.00 0.44
N LYS A 295 7.18 -8.18 -0.29
CA LYS A 295 8.20 -9.19 0.05
C LYS A 295 8.98 -8.86 1.34
N LEU A 296 9.27 -7.59 1.61
CA LEU A 296 9.84 -7.20 2.91
C LEU A 296 8.89 -7.56 4.06
N LEU A 297 7.59 -7.28 3.90
CA LEU A 297 6.58 -7.69 4.87
C LEU A 297 6.41 -9.21 4.95
N LEU A 298 6.63 -9.95 3.86
CA LEU A 298 6.64 -11.42 3.86
C LEU A 298 7.79 -11.96 4.70
N LEU A 299 8.98 -11.34 4.59
CA LEU A 299 10.13 -11.66 5.42
C LEU A 299 9.86 -11.39 6.90
N ILE A 300 9.25 -10.23 7.20
CA ILE A 300 8.86 -9.82 8.56
C ILE A 300 7.76 -10.74 9.11
N ASN A 301 6.82 -11.20 8.29
CA ASN A 301 5.82 -12.20 8.68
C ASN A 301 6.49 -13.51 9.12
N GLY A 302 7.55 -13.94 8.41
CA GLY A 302 8.41 -15.03 8.83
C GLY A 302 7.79 -16.42 8.69
N GLY A 303 7.16 -16.69 7.54
CA GLY A 303 6.63 -18.03 7.20
C GLY A 303 7.68 -19.15 7.24
N GLN A 304 7.23 -20.39 7.26
CA GLN A 304 8.11 -21.57 7.31
C GLN A 304 8.73 -21.88 5.94
N GLY A 305 9.98 -22.39 5.95
CA GLY A 305 10.69 -22.78 4.74
C GLY A 305 11.17 -21.60 3.89
N ALA A 306 11.33 -21.84 2.59
CA ALA A 306 11.67 -20.80 1.63
C ALA A 306 10.43 -19.94 1.34
N LEU A 307 10.58 -18.63 1.49
CA LEU A 307 9.55 -17.64 1.17
C LEU A 307 9.60 -17.29 -0.32
N TRP A 308 10.80 -17.11 -0.88
CA TRP A 308 11.07 -17.00 -2.31
C TRP A 308 12.53 -17.39 -2.60
N THR A 309 12.89 -17.48 -3.87
CA THR A 309 14.27 -17.69 -4.33
C THR A 309 14.77 -16.44 -5.05
N THR A 310 15.91 -15.88 -4.67
CA THR A 310 16.48 -14.71 -5.36
C THR A 310 16.79 -15.03 -6.82
N PRO A 311 16.96 -14.02 -7.70
CA PRO A 311 17.40 -14.26 -9.08
C PRO A 311 18.73 -15.03 -9.19
N ALA A 312 19.58 -14.94 -8.15
CA ALA A 312 20.84 -15.68 -8.05
C ALA A 312 20.68 -17.12 -7.54
N GLY A 313 19.45 -17.59 -7.28
CA GLY A 313 19.16 -18.95 -6.82
C GLY A 313 19.22 -19.16 -5.30
N ARG A 314 19.40 -18.10 -4.50
CA ARG A 314 19.45 -18.19 -3.02
C ARG A 314 18.04 -18.30 -2.47
N ALA A 315 17.77 -19.31 -1.65
CA ALA A 315 16.51 -19.38 -0.91
C ALA A 315 16.50 -18.31 0.19
N VAL A 316 15.48 -17.45 0.18
CA VAL A 316 15.23 -16.51 1.28
C VAL A 316 14.25 -17.16 2.24
N THR A 317 14.59 -17.15 3.52
CA THR A 317 13.77 -17.79 4.57
C THR A 317 13.49 -16.79 5.68
N ARG A 318 12.68 -17.18 6.68
CA ARG A 318 12.55 -16.36 7.88
C ARG A 318 13.89 -16.01 8.53
N ALA A 319 14.95 -16.83 8.38
CA ALA A 319 16.21 -16.66 9.10
C ALA A 319 16.99 -15.37 8.79
N GLU A 320 16.63 -14.61 7.75
CA GLU A 320 17.29 -13.31 7.48
C GLU A 320 17.04 -12.27 8.59
N LEU A 321 15.98 -12.44 9.39
CA LEU A 321 15.72 -11.61 10.57
C LEU A 321 15.66 -12.48 11.82
N GLY A 322 16.31 -12.08 12.90
CA GLY A 322 16.31 -12.79 14.18
C GLY A 322 14.91 -12.93 14.76
N GLU A 323 14.69 -13.95 15.60
CA GLU A 323 13.36 -14.20 16.20
C GLU A 323 12.87 -13.05 17.05
N THR A 324 13.72 -12.54 17.95
CA THR A 324 13.42 -11.40 18.80
C THR A 324 13.16 -10.13 17.99
N SER A 325 13.98 -9.86 16.98
CA SER A 325 13.84 -8.72 16.08
C SER A 325 12.54 -8.77 15.29
N ARG A 326 12.21 -9.93 14.71
CA ARG A 326 10.93 -10.14 14.03
C ARG A 326 9.73 -9.95 14.96
N ALA A 327 9.79 -10.52 16.17
CA ALA A 327 8.71 -10.38 17.15
C ALA A 327 8.50 -8.91 17.55
N LEU A 328 9.58 -8.15 17.74
CA LEU A 328 9.52 -6.71 17.98
C LEU A 328 8.89 -5.97 16.81
N PHE A 329 9.30 -6.28 15.58
CA PHE A 329 8.78 -5.62 14.38
C PHE A 329 7.28 -5.88 14.21
N LEU A 330 6.87 -7.15 14.27
CA LEU A 330 5.47 -7.55 14.16
C LEU A 330 4.61 -6.94 15.27
N LYS A 331 5.12 -6.88 16.51
CA LYS A 331 4.44 -6.23 17.62
C LYS A 331 4.23 -4.74 17.32
N ALA A 332 5.27 -4.03 16.90
CA ALA A 332 5.17 -2.59 16.61
C ALA A 332 4.20 -2.32 15.44
N LEU A 333 4.20 -3.15 14.40
CA LEU A 333 3.26 -3.04 13.28
C LEU A 333 1.81 -3.31 13.72
N ALA A 334 1.59 -4.33 14.56
CA ALA A 334 0.26 -4.63 15.13
C ALA A 334 -0.24 -3.52 16.08
N GLU A 335 0.68 -2.70 16.59
CA GLU A 335 0.43 -1.60 17.50
C GLU A 335 0.38 -0.23 16.78
N GLN A 336 0.36 -0.20 15.44
CA GLN A 336 0.17 1.03 14.67
C GLN A 336 -1.17 1.71 15.01
N GLY A 337 -1.10 2.99 15.41
CA GLY A 337 -2.28 3.71 15.88
C GLY A 337 -3.11 4.40 14.79
N HIS A 338 -2.50 4.80 13.68
CA HIS A 338 -3.12 5.54 12.58
C HIS A 338 -3.81 4.58 11.59
N ASN A 339 -4.95 4.02 12.01
CA ASN A 339 -5.86 3.21 11.20
C ASN A 339 -6.68 4.14 10.29
N GLU A 340 -6.02 4.68 9.27
CA GLU A 340 -6.44 5.86 8.52
C GLU A 340 -6.46 5.68 7.00
N MET A 341 -6.16 4.51 6.43
CA MET A 341 -6.08 4.36 4.97
C MET A 341 -6.84 3.14 4.46
N LEU A 342 -6.18 1.96 4.37
CA LEU A 342 -6.86 0.74 3.95
C LEU A 342 -7.83 0.24 5.02
N SER A 343 -7.53 0.52 6.29
CA SER A 343 -8.46 0.41 7.42
C SER A 343 -8.81 1.80 7.96
N THR A 344 -9.99 1.91 8.57
CA THR A 344 -10.52 3.18 9.09
C THR A 344 -11.21 3.01 10.45
N THR A 345 -10.77 2.04 11.26
CA THR A 345 -11.45 1.67 12.50
C THR A 345 -11.47 2.78 13.54
N ASN A 346 -10.51 3.71 13.51
CA ASN A 346 -10.50 4.91 14.34
C ASN A 346 -11.73 5.82 14.10
N TRP A 347 -12.40 5.66 12.95
CA TRP A 347 -13.61 6.39 12.54
C TRP A 347 -14.89 5.55 12.70
N CYS A 348 -14.88 4.56 13.60
CA CYS A 348 -15.98 3.61 13.77
C CYS A 348 -17.37 4.29 13.79
N GLY A 349 -18.30 3.76 13.00
CA GLY A 349 -19.68 4.24 12.95
C GLY A 349 -19.89 5.58 12.21
N ARG A 350 -18.84 6.22 11.68
CA ARG A 350 -19.01 7.34 10.75
C ARG A 350 -19.51 6.84 9.39
N THR A 351 -20.28 7.69 8.70
CA THR A 351 -20.61 7.49 7.29
C THR A 351 -19.46 7.84 6.35
N TYR A 352 -18.56 8.73 6.82
CA TYR A 352 -17.35 9.15 6.12
C TYR A 352 -16.15 9.26 7.10
N PRO A 353 -14.98 8.69 6.77
CA PRO A 353 -14.76 7.82 5.63
C PRO A 353 -15.52 6.51 5.83
N VAL A 354 -15.78 5.78 4.74
CA VAL A 354 -16.34 4.42 4.86
C VAL A 354 -15.41 3.51 5.64
N GLN A 355 -15.96 2.42 6.18
CA GLN A 355 -15.18 1.37 6.83
C GLN A 355 -14.41 0.54 5.78
N GLY A 356 -13.09 0.44 5.97
CA GLY A 356 -12.17 -0.32 5.13
C GLY A 356 -12.00 -1.77 5.58
N ILE A 357 -10.75 -2.25 5.65
CA ILE A 357 -10.40 -3.57 6.21
C ILE A 357 -10.99 -3.67 7.64
N PRO A 358 -11.78 -4.72 7.95
CA PRO A 358 -12.48 -4.88 9.23
C PRO A 358 -11.52 -5.40 10.32
N GLN A 359 -10.46 -4.63 10.60
CA GLN A 359 -9.45 -5.02 11.56
C GLN A 359 -9.89 -4.80 13.01
N LEU A 360 -9.20 -5.43 13.96
CA LEU A 360 -9.22 -5.06 15.36
C LEU A 360 -8.40 -3.78 15.60
N THR A 361 -8.91 -2.86 16.42
CA THR A 361 -8.18 -1.65 16.82
C THR A 361 -7.14 -1.97 17.91
N PRO A 362 -5.89 -1.49 17.81
CA PRO A 362 -4.88 -1.80 18.82
C PRO A 362 -5.19 -1.16 20.17
N GLN A 363 -5.36 -2.00 21.20
CA GLN A 363 -5.90 -1.59 22.51
C GLN A 363 -5.04 -0.57 23.26
N ARG A 364 -3.74 -0.46 22.95
CA ARG A 364 -2.85 0.54 23.58
C ARG A 364 -3.29 1.99 23.34
N TRP A 365 -4.10 2.22 22.30
CA TRP A 365 -4.59 3.56 21.93
C TRP A 365 -6.03 3.82 22.35
N VAL A 366 -6.75 2.78 22.78
CA VAL A 366 -8.17 2.85 23.16
C VAL A 366 -8.26 3.32 24.60
N LYS A 367 -8.95 4.43 24.82
CA LYS A 367 -9.25 4.99 26.14
C LYS A 367 -10.39 4.23 26.81
N ALA A 368 -10.61 4.50 28.09
CA ALA A 368 -11.69 3.89 28.87
C ALA A 368 -13.10 4.14 28.28
N ASP A 369 -13.30 5.28 27.61
CA ASP A 369 -14.55 5.62 26.93
C ASP A 369 -14.69 4.99 25.53
N GLY A 370 -13.69 4.21 25.09
CA GLY A 370 -13.66 3.57 23.78
C GLY A 370 -13.10 4.44 22.65
N THR A 371 -12.80 5.71 22.91
CA THR A 371 -12.18 6.59 21.91
C THR A 371 -10.69 6.30 21.74
N VAL A 372 -10.13 6.67 20.58
CA VAL A 372 -8.72 6.46 20.26
C VAL A 372 -7.93 7.76 20.40
N THR A 373 -6.69 7.68 20.90
CA THR A 373 -5.73 8.79 20.81
C THR A 373 -4.33 8.28 20.52
N VAL A 374 -3.70 8.85 19.49
CA VAL A 374 -2.38 8.46 19.00
C VAL A 374 -1.52 9.71 18.87
N GLY A 375 -0.60 9.89 19.82
CA GLY A 375 0.14 11.15 19.92
C GLY A 375 -0.82 12.34 20.08
N GLY A 376 -0.78 13.31 19.16
CA GLY A 376 -1.70 14.45 19.13
C GLY A 376 -3.02 14.20 18.38
N ALA A 377 -3.18 13.06 17.71
CA ALA A 377 -4.41 12.74 16.98
C ALA A 377 -5.48 12.21 17.94
N VAL A 378 -6.62 12.89 18.00
CA VAL A 378 -7.78 12.52 18.83
C VAL A 378 -8.94 12.12 17.92
N TYR A 379 -9.48 10.92 18.09
CA TYR A 379 -10.65 10.45 17.36
C TYR A 379 -11.87 10.44 18.29
N ASP A 380 -13.04 10.66 17.71
CA ASP A 380 -14.26 11.01 18.46
C ASP A 380 -15.29 9.88 18.54
N ARG A 381 -14.92 8.66 18.14
CA ARG A 381 -15.81 7.50 18.10
C ARG A 381 -15.34 6.42 19.04
N ASP A 382 -16.30 5.78 19.71
CA ASP A 382 -16.08 4.52 20.41
C ASP A 382 -15.83 3.41 19.37
N VAL A 383 -14.65 2.81 19.39
CA VAL A 383 -14.25 1.78 18.42
C VAL A 383 -14.73 0.38 18.78
N ARG A 384 -15.17 0.16 20.03
CA ARG A 384 -15.57 -1.17 20.54
C ARG A 384 -16.66 -1.86 19.72
N PRO A 385 -17.67 -1.16 19.17
CA PRO A 385 -18.64 -1.77 18.27
C PRO A 385 -18.03 -2.33 16.99
N CYS A 386 -17.03 -1.66 16.41
CA CYS A 386 -16.30 -2.16 15.26
C CYS A 386 -15.35 -3.30 15.63
N ASP A 387 -14.67 -3.20 16.79
CA ASP A 387 -13.83 -4.28 17.32
C ASP A 387 -14.63 -5.57 17.57
N ALA A 388 -15.90 -5.46 18.02
CA ALA A 388 -16.77 -6.60 18.26
C ALA A 388 -17.14 -7.38 16.99
N VAL A 389 -17.12 -6.73 15.82
CA VAL A 389 -17.39 -7.35 14.52
C VAL A 389 -16.14 -7.54 13.67
N ALA A 390 -14.97 -7.11 14.16
CA ALA A 390 -13.70 -7.27 13.46
C ALA A 390 -13.47 -8.73 13.04
N GLU A 391 -12.81 -8.90 11.91
CA GLU A 391 -12.57 -10.22 11.30
C GLU A 391 -11.09 -10.55 11.20
N VAL A 392 -10.23 -9.53 11.20
CA VAL A 392 -8.78 -9.67 11.01
C VAL A 392 -8.00 -8.81 12.01
N GLY A 393 -6.72 -9.14 12.22
CA GLY A 393 -5.71 -8.19 12.66
C GLY A 393 -5.00 -7.59 11.43
N PHE A 394 -4.59 -6.33 11.52
CA PHE A 394 -3.79 -5.68 10.47
C PHE A 394 -2.53 -5.05 11.08
N SER A 395 -1.39 -5.67 10.83
CA SER A 395 -0.08 -5.19 11.28
C SER A 395 0.54 -4.35 10.17
N HIS A 396 0.49 -3.02 10.29
CA HIS A 396 0.72 -2.15 9.14
C HIS A 396 1.49 -0.86 9.45
N LYS A 397 1.88 -0.15 8.40
CA LYS A 397 2.50 1.16 8.46
C LYS A 397 1.90 2.06 7.37
N THR A 398 1.37 3.20 7.78
CA THR A 398 0.88 4.26 6.88
C THR A 398 1.95 5.30 6.55
N GLY A 399 1.80 5.95 5.40
CA GLY A 399 2.63 7.03 4.89
C GLY A 399 1.77 8.17 4.36
N TRP A 400 2.01 9.39 4.86
CA TRP A 400 1.31 10.59 4.39
C TRP A 400 2.30 11.74 4.26
N VAL A 401 2.21 12.42 3.12
CA VAL A 401 2.66 13.81 2.89
C VAL A 401 1.60 14.48 2.00
N ASP A 402 1.82 15.73 1.62
CA ASP A 402 0.85 16.51 0.83
C ASP A 402 0.49 15.82 -0.49
N THR A 403 1.47 15.30 -1.22
CA THR A 403 1.30 14.70 -2.56
C THR A 403 1.34 13.17 -2.59
N THR A 404 1.38 12.49 -1.46
CA THR A 404 1.50 11.02 -1.42
C THR A 404 0.78 10.39 -0.23
N GLY A 405 0.08 9.29 -0.51
CA GLY A 405 -0.57 8.40 0.44
C GLY A 405 -0.13 6.95 0.27
N SER A 406 0.13 6.25 1.36
CA SER A 406 0.66 4.88 1.33
C SER A 406 0.26 4.07 2.55
N ASP A 407 0.05 2.77 2.37
CA ASP A 407 -0.20 1.82 3.46
C ASP A 407 0.37 0.46 3.10
N ALA A 408 1.00 -0.21 4.06
CA ALA A 408 1.68 -1.48 3.85
C ALA A 408 1.52 -2.33 5.10
N GLY A 409 0.94 -3.52 4.98
CA GLY A 409 0.74 -4.37 6.15
C GLY A 409 0.41 -5.83 5.88
N ILE A 410 0.41 -6.58 6.98
CA ILE A 410 0.11 -8.00 7.06
C ILE A 410 -1.26 -8.16 7.70
N VAL A 411 -2.18 -8.80 6.99
CA VAL A 411 -3.53 -9.12 7.45
C VAL A 411 -3.56 -10.59 7.87
N LYS A 412 -4.13 -10.86 9.04
CA LYS A 412 -4.37 -12.23 9.53
C LYS A 412 -5.77 -12.36 10.10
N SER A 413 -6.46 -13.43 9.73
CA SER A 413 -7.77 -13.76 10.29
C SER A 413 -7.71 -13.88 11.83
N LEU A 414 -8.72 -13.32 12.52
CA LEU A 414 -8.86 -13.50 13.96
C LEU A 414 -9.34 -14.92 14.28
N PRO A 415 -9.04 -15.45 15.48
CA PRO A 415 -9.52 -16.76 15.89
C PRO A 415 -11.04 -16.91 15.72
N GLY A 416 -11.47 -17.95 15.01
CA GLY A 416 -12.88 -18.26 14.77
C GLY A 416 -13.54 -17.49 13.63
N LYS A 417 -12.79 -16.65 12.89
CA LYS A 417 -13.25 -15.98 11.68
C LYS A 417 -12.88 -16.78 10.43
N GLU A 418 -13.50 -16.45 9.30
CA GLU A 418 -13.14 -17.05 8.01
C GLU A 418 -11.68 -16.76 7.70
N LYS A 419 -10.96 -17.80 7.26
CA LYS A 419 -9.52 -17.73 7.06
C LYS A 419 -9.22 -16.81 5.88
N ARG A 420 -8.34 -15.84 6.14
CA ARG A 420 -7.68 -15.03 5.12
C ARG A 420 -6.43 -14.41 5.73
N ASP A 421 -5.29 -14.79 5.16
CA ASP A 421 -3.99 -14.28 5.57
C ASP A 421 -3.30 -13.78 4.32
N TYR A 422 -2.95 -12.49 4.32
CA TYR A 422 -2.37 -11.86 3.14
C TYR A 422 -1.54 -10.63 3.51
N ILE A 423 -0.71 -10.19 2.59
CA ILE A 423 0.04 -8.95 2.67
C ILE A 423 -0.54 -8.02 1.64
N VAL A 424 -0.73 -6.75 1.99
CA VAL A 424 -1.20 -5.71 1.07
C VAL A 424 -0.32 -4.49 1.19
N VAL A 425 0.08 -3.94 0.04
CA VAL A 425 0.84 -2.70 -0.04
C VAL A 425 0.25 -1.82 -1.12
N ILE A 426 0.01 -0.55 -0.79
CA ILE A 426 -0.35 0.49 -1.74
C ILE A 426 0.56 1.71 -1.61
N PHE A 427 1.03 2.20 -2.74
CA PHE A 427 1.63 3.53 -2.90
C PHE A 427 0.81 4.32 -3.91
N ALA A 428 0.56 5.59 -3.62
CA ALA A 428 -0.17 6.45 -4.54
C ALA A 428 0.21 7.91 -4.35
N ASN A 429 0.20 8.69 -5.42
CA ASN A 429 0.45 10.13 -5.35
C ASN A 429 -0.81 10.95 -4.99
N LEU A 430 -1.70 10.36 -4.18
CA LEU A 430 -2.80 11.09 -3.56
C LEU A 430 -2.55 11.21 -2.06
N GLY A 431 -1.86 12.28 -1.67
CA GLY A 431 -1.64 12.64 -0.28
C GLY A 431 -2.76 13.47 0.33
N THR A 432 -2.40 14.25 1.36
CA THR A 432 -3.36 15.03 2.13
C THR A 432 -3.95 16.24 1.41
N ASP A 433 -3.42 16.57 0.22
CA ASP A 433 -3.97 17.63 -0.62
C ASP A 433 -5.10 17.14 -1.55
N TYR A 434 -5.42 15.83 -1.54
CA TYR A 434 -6.44 15.24 -2.38
C TYR A 434 -7.60 14.68 -1.55
N VAL A 435 -8.79 15.25 -1.74
CA VAL A 435 -9.98 14.93 -0.93
C VAL A 435 -11.18 14.60 -1.82
N ASP A 436 -12.17 13.89 -1.28
CA ASP A 436 -13.43 13.69 -1.99
C ASP A 436 -14.25 14.99 -2.04
N ALA A 437 -14.94 15.23 -3.16
CA ALA A 437 -15.72 16.45 -3.38
C ALA A 437 -16.89 16.61 -2.38
N ASP A 438 -17.44 15.49 -1.91
CA ASP A 438 -18.58 15.42 -0.99
C ASP A 438 -18.17 15.18 0.47
N ARG A 439 -16.89 15.31 0.79
CA ARG A 439 -16.38 15.13 2.15
C ARG A 439 -17.09 16.09 3.14
N PRO A 440 -17.68 15.57 4.23
CA PRO A 440 -18.25 16.41 5.28
C PRO A 440 -17.16 17.13 6.09
N ALA A 441 -17.54 18.24 6.71
CA ALA A 441 -16.67 18.92 7.67
C ALA A 441 -16.41 18.03 8.90
N ASP A 442 -15.16 18.00 9.36
CA ASP A 442 -14.82 17.30 10.60
C ASP A 442 -15.24 18.11 11.83
N PRO A 443 -15.67 17.44 12.92
CA PRO A 443 -15.99 18.14 14.16
C PRO A 443 -14.76 18.84 14.76
N PRO A 444 -14.92 20.02 15.40
CA PRO A 444 -13.81 20.72 16.03
C PRO A 444 -13.10 19.87 17.10
N GLY A 445 -11.77 19.95 17.15
CA GLY A 445 -10.95 19.22 18.13
C GLY A 445 -10.77 17.73 17.84
N VAL A 446 -11.37 17.22 16.76
CA VAL A 446 -11.15 15.87 16.27
C VAL A 446 -10.09 15.91 15.18
N PHE A 447 -9.27 14.87 15.11
CA PHE A 447 -8.37 14.69 13.98
C PHE A 447 -9.19 14.74 12.67
N PRO A 448 -8.73 15.45 11.64
CA PRO A 448 -9.49 15.53 10.39
C PRO A 448 -9.21 14.33 9.47
N VAL A 449 -10.18 13.98 8.62
CA VAL A 449 -10.03 12.94 7.58
C VAL A 449 -9.32 13.55 6.38
N LEU A 450 -7.99 13.59 6.38
CA LEU A 450 -7.22 14.41 5.42
C LEU A 450 -7.07 13.84 4.00
N TYR A 451 -7.72 12.73 3.68
CA TYR A 451 -7.45 11.93 2.50
C TYR A 451 -8.76 11.39 1.91
N THR A 452 -8.72 10.93 0.65
CA THR A 452 -9.88 10.31 0.01
C THR A 452 -10.30 8.99 0.67
N GLN A 453 -11.61 8.79 0.86
CA GLN A 453 -12.20 7.53 1.33
C GLN A 453 -12.02 6.38 0.33
N LYS A 454 -11.60 6.67 -0.92
CA LYS A 454 -11.35 5.67 -1.96
C LYS A 454 -10.30 4.64 -1.53
N TYR A 455 -9.35 5.01 -0.66
CA TYR A 455 -8.43 4.07 -0.04
C TYR A 455 -9.12 3.05 0.87
N ALA A 456 -10.06 3.49 1.70
CA ALA A 456 -10.82 2.59 2.57
C ALA A 456 -11.74 1.67 1.75
N LYS A 457 -12.37 2.21 0.69
CA LYS A 457 -13.14 1.39 -0.27
C LYS A 457 -12.27 0.33 -0.94
N LEU A 458 -11.03 0.67 -1.32
CA LEU A 458 -10.07 -0.29 -1.85
C LEU A 458 -9.70 -1.35 -0.81
N GLY A 459 -9.37 -0.96 0.42
CA GLY A 459 -9.04 -1.89 1.50
C GLY A 459 -10.15 -2.90 1.75
N LYS A 460 -11.41 -2.45 1.79
CA LYS A 460 -12.58 -3.33 1.87
C LYS A 460 -12.71 -4.26 0.67
N ALA A 461 -12.48 -3.76 -0.55
CA ALA A 461 -12.56 -4.57 -1.76
C ALA A 461 -11.46 -5.65 -1.81
N VAL A 462 -10.23 -5.31 -1.41
CA VAL A 462 -9.13 -6.27 -1.30
C VAL A 462 -9.44 -7.34 -0.26
N ASP A 463 -9.88 -6.96 0.96
CA ASP A 463 -10.24 -7.94 2.00
C ASP A 463 -11.36 -8.88 1.54
N ALA A 464 -12.37 -8.37 0.83
CA ALA A 464 -13.44 -9.18 0.26
C ALA A 464 -12.95 -10.15 -0.83
N ILE A 465 -12.01 -9.72 -1.68
CA ILE A 465 -11.36 -10.61 -2.66
C ILE A 465 -10.62 -11.72 -1.94
N MET A 466 -9.89 -11.40 -0.87
CA MET A 466 -9.11 -12.39 -0.11
C MET A 466 -9.97 -13.33 0.72
N ALA A 467 -11.11 -12.86 1.25
CA ALA A 467 -12.07 -13.71 1.96
C ALA A 467 -12.74 -14.75 1.04
N ALA A 468 -12.81 -14.49 -0.26
CA ALA A 468 -13.44 -15.37 -1.23
C ALA A 468 -12.49 -16.45 -1.81
N ARG A 469 -11.24 -16.50 -1.34
CA ARG A 469 -10.19 -17.44 -1.80
C ARG A 469 -9.92 -18.45 -0.70
#